data_AF-A0A6G1KVP5-F1
#
_entry.id   AF-A0A6G1KVP5-F1
#
_cell.length_a   1.000
_cell.length_b   1.000
_cell.length_c   1.000
_cell.angle_alpha   90.00
_cell.angle_beta   90.00
_cell.angle_gamma   90.00
#
_symmetry.space_group_name_H-M   'P 1'
#
loop_
_entity.id
_entity.type
_entity.pdbx_description
1 polymer ?
#
loop_
_entity_poly.entity_id
_entity_poly.type
_entity_poly.pdbx_seq_one_letter_code
_entity_poly.pdbx_strand_id
1 'polypeptide(L)'
;MARSDALKGIGHACGHNLIAVTSLAGALATAEVMKQRSLPGKVVIFGTPAEEGGGGKIRLLNAGAYKDHNVDISLITHPGIGPDAALVRTAAYIAFKVEYFGKEAHAAARPWDGINALDALITAYNGISVLRQQTQQGDIIQGQITNGGLRPNIIHAYAAGRFVVRSSTRARRQALLKRVHACFEGAATATGAELKITEGGSYDDHQPSRALGRSYRHFFNRLGGNISRADVDFLQSSTQASSDQGNISYAMPSISPNIWIRSEDKDGNQLGGPHTPDFEKAARTEEAHDMAMRGGKALAATALDVLTRPELLAEARKEFEDLKREDARSRIN
;
A
#
# COMPACT_ATOMS: atom_id res chain seq x y z
N MET A 1 -7.83 13.20 1.16
CA MET A 1 -6.48 13.15 0.55
C MET A 1 -6.64 13.13 -0.95
N ALA A 2 -5.94 13.96 -1.72
CA ALA A 2 -5.98 13.93 -3.19
C ALA A 2 -4.67 13.33 -3.74
N ARG A 3 -4.75 12.63 -4.87
CA ARG A 3 -3.61 12.02 -5.56
C ARG A 3 -3.74 12.28 -7.05
N SER A 4 -2.64 12.51 -7.75
CA SER A 4 -2.64 12.81 -9.20
C SER A 4 -1.35 12.41 -9.91
N ASP A 5 -0.54 11.50 -9.34
CA ASP A 5 0.61 10.95 -10.04
C ASP A 5 0.20 9.94 -11.11
N ALA A 6 1.01 9.81 -12.15
CA ALA A 6 0.79 8.91 -13.29
C ALA A 6 1.96 7.92 -13.42
N LEU A 7 1.74 6.84 -14.16
CA LEU A 7 2.75 5.83 -14.44
C LEU A 7 3.50 6.15 -15.74
N LYS A 8 4.81 5.93 -15.74
CA LYS A 8 5.67 6.20 -16.91
C LYS A 8 5.23 5.31 -18.08
N GLY A 9 4.85 5.94 -19.19
CA GLY A 9 4.50 5.25 -20.45
C GLY A 9 3.04 4.79 -20.58
N ILE A 10 2.27 4.76 -19.49
CA ILE A 10 0.87 4.30 -19.52
C ILE A 10 -0.14 5.27 -18.86
N GLY A 11 0.29 6.49 -18.52
CA GLY A 11 -0.62 7.54 -18.04
C GLY A 11 -1.28 7.24 -16.69
N HIS A 12 -2.53 7.69 -16.51
CA HIS A 12 -3.30 7.45 -15.29
C HIS A 12 -3.93 6.05 -15.24
N ALA A 13 -3.15 5.02 -15.55
CA ALA A 13 -3.59 3.62 -15.51
C ALA A 13 -3.91 3.09 -14.10
N CYS A 14 -3.74 3.88 -13.04
CA CYS A 14 -4.19 3.58 -11.67
C CYS A 14 -5.42 4.42 -11.25
N GLY A 15 -5.98 5.21 -12.17
CA GLY A 15 -7.15 6.07 -11.93
C GLY A 15 -6.91 7.24 -10.97
N HIS A 16 -5.65 7.66 -10.79
CA HIS A 16 -5.33 8.77 -9.88
C HIS A 16 -5.98 10.10 -10.31
N ASN A 17 -6.28 10.30 -11.59
CA ASN A 17 -7.12 11.40 -12.05
C ASN A 17 -8.50 11.41 -11.34
N LEU A 18 -9.14 10.25 -11.21
CA LEU A 18 -10.43 10.12 -10.52
C LEU A 18 -10.28 10.33 -9.01
N ILE A 19 -9.17 9.88 -8.40
CA ILE A 19 -8.90 10.14 -6.97
C ILE A 19 -8.82 11.65 -6.70
N ALA A 20 -8.15 12.41 -7.56
CA ALA A 20 -8.10 13.87 -7.46
C ALA A 20 -9.51 14.48 -7.54
N VAL A 21 -10.31 14.08 -8.53
CA VAL A 21 -11.68 14.56 -8.73
C VAL A 21 -12.55 14.26 -7.51
N THR A 22 -12.61 13.01 -7.06
CA THR A 22 -13.39 12.58 -5.89
C THR A 22 -13.03 13.38 -4.64
N SER A 23 -11.73 13.56 -4.41
CA SER A 23 -11.22 14.20 -3.19
C SER A 23 -11.47 15.71 -3.19
N LEU A 24 -11.32 16.35 -4.35
CA LEU A 24 -11.61 17.77 -4.51
C LEU A 24 -13.11 18.04 -4.41
N ALA A 25 -13.93 17.25 -5.11
CA ALA A 25 -15.40 17.34 -5.03
C ALA A 25 -15.88 17.15 -3.59
N GLY A 26 -15.36 16.14 -2.89
CA GLY A 26 -15.70 15.86 -1.51
C GLY A 26 -15.35 17.02 -0.58
N ALA A 27 -14.10 17.51 -0.65
CA ALA A 27 -13.63 18.60 0.20
C ALA A 27 -14.39 19.93 -0.04
N LEU A 28 -14.62 20.29 -1.31
CA LEU A 28 -15.35 21.51 -1.67
C LEU A 28 -16.80 21.45 -1.21
N ALA A 29 -17.48 20.32 -1.43
CA ALA A 29 -18.87 20.14 -0.98
C ALA A 29 -18.98 20.21 0.55
N THR A 30 -18.06 19.57 1.29
CA THR A 30 -18.01 19.68 2.74
C THR A 30 -17.80 21.13 3.19
N ALA A 31 -16.82 21.83 2.61
CA ALA A 31 -16.52 23.22 2.96
C ALA A 31 -17.71 24.15 2.73
N GLU A 32 -18.41 23.99 1.61
CA GLU A 32 -19.58 24.80 1.28
C GLU A 32 -20.72 24.58 2.29
N VAL A 33 -21.03 23.32 2.62
CA VAL A 33 -22.07 23.01 3.62
C VAL A 33 -21.67 23.51 5.01
N MET A 34 -20.40 23.37 5.41
CA MET A 34 -19.89 23.91 6.68
C MET A 34 -20.12 25.42 6.76
N LYS A 35 -19.83 26.15 5.67
CA LYS A 35 -20.04 27.60 5.59
C LYS A 35 -21.53 27.96 5.67
N GLN A 36 -22.37 27.31 4.87
CA GLN A 36 -23.81 27.58 4.82
C GLN A 36 -24.52 27.29 6.15
N ARG A 37 -24.06 26.26 6.88
CA ARG A 37 -24.68 25.80 8.14
C ARG A 37 -23.93 26.26 9.39
N SER A 38 -22.87 27.06 9.23
CA SER A 38 -22.00 27.50 10.34
C SER A 38 -21.51 26.35 11.22
N LEU A 39 -21.11 25.23 10.59
CA LEU A 39 -20.62 24.06 11.32
C LEU A 39 -19.20 24.32 11.86
N PRO A 40 -18.91 23.95 13.12
CA PRO A 40 -17.56 24.00 13.63
C PRO A 40 -16.68 22.92 13.00
N GLY A 41 -15.36 23.10 13.09
CA GLY A 41 -14.38 22.13 12.61
C GLY A 41 -13.60 22.63 11.38
N LYS A 42 -12.93 21.70 10.69
CA LYS A 42 -12.02 22.02 9.59
C LYS A 42 -11.97 20.88 8.59
N VAL A 43 -11.97 21.23 7.30
CA VAL A 43 -11.67 20.32 6.20
C VAL A 43 -10.34 20.75 5.55
N VAL A 44 -9.44 19.79 5.34
CA VAL A 44 -8.12 20.04 4.73
C VAL A 44 -7.91 19.07 3.59
N ILE A 45 -7.49 19.59 2.43
CA ILE A 45 -7.08 18.78 1.30
C ILE A 45 -5.56 18.67 1.26
N PHE A 46 -5.04 17.46 1.38
CA PHE A 46 -3.62 17.16 1.20
C PHE A 46 -3.40 16.66 -0.22
N GLY A 47 -2.54 17.34 -0.99
CA GLY A 47 -2.01 16.80 -2.24
C GLY A 47 -0.91 15.77 -1.92
N THR A 48 -1.13 14.51 -2.32
CA THR A 48 -0.27 13.38 -1.93
C THR A 48 0.41 12.79 -3.17
N PRO A 49 1.61 13.28 -3.55
CA PRO A 49 2.29 12.84 -4.76
C PRO A 49 2.95 11.46 -4.60
N ALA A 50 3.30 10.84 -5.72
CA ALA A 50 4.23 9.70 -5.79
C ALA A 50 3.84 8.49 -4.92
N GLU A 51 2.59 8.04 -4.94
CA GLU A 51 2.26 6.79 -4.26
C GLU A 51 2.74 5.55 -5.03
N GLU A 52 2.93 5.62 -6.35
CA GLU A 52 3.41 4.48 -7.15
C GLU A 52 4.87 4.05 -6.86
N GLY A 53 5.47 4.57 -5.78
CA GLY A 53 6.74 4.11 -5.24
C GLY A 53 7.47 5.11 -4.33
N GLY A 54 7.01 6.36 -4.26
CA GLY A 54 7.65 7.43 -3.49
C GLY A 54 7.13 7.63 -2.07
N GLY A 55 5.95 7.09 -1.74
CA GLY A 55 5.32 7.16 -0.43
C GLY A 55 5.00 8.58 0.04
N GLY A 56 4.38 9.41 -0.82
CA GLY A 56 4.14 10.82 -0.48
C GLY A 56 3.35 11.05 0.80
N LYS A 57 2.34 10.22 1.11
CA LYS A 57 1.61 10.32 2.38
C LYS A 57 2.50 10.06 3.57
N ILE A 58 3.43 9.11 3.46
CA ILE A 58 4.39 8.78 4.53
C ILE A 58 5.33 9.96 4.75
N ARG A 59 5.80 10.61 3.68
CA ARG A 59 6.64 11.81 3.78
C ARG A 59 5.92 12.97 4.46
N LEU A 60 4.66 13.23 4.08
CA LEU A 60 3.82 14.24 4.74
C LEU A 60 3.57 13.90 6.22
N LEU A 61 3.32 12.62 6.52
CA LEU A 61 3.13 12.13 7.88
C LEU A 61 4.36 12.37 8.74
N ASN A 62 5.54 11.98 8.24
CA ASN A 62 6.81 12.14 8.94
C ASN A 62 7.20 13.63 9.09
N ALA A 63 6.80 14.47 8.15
CA ALA A 63 7.02 15.92 8.21
C ALA A 63 6.09 16.65 9.18
N GLY A 64 5.10 15.96 9.77
CA GLY A 64 4.17 16.55 10.74
C GLY A 64 2.91 17.17 10.15
N ALA A 65 2.71 17.12 8.83
CA ALA A 65 1.61 17.83 8.16
C ALA A 65 0.21 17.54 8.75
N TYR A 66 -0.08 16.28 9.07
CA TYR A 66 -1.37 15.92 9.68
C TYR A 66 -1.49 16.37 11.13
N LYS A 67 -0.38 16.34 11.88
CA LYS A 67 -0.32 16.79 13.27
C LYS A 67 -0.50 18.31 13.34
N ASP A 68 0.19 19.06 12.48
CA ASP A 68 0.13 20.53 12.44
C ASP A 68 -1.28 21.04 12.10
N HIS A 69 -2.06 20.25 11.36
CA HIS A 69 -3.45 20.53 11.08
C HIS A 69 -4.44 19.86 12.04
N ASN A 70 -4.00 19.18 13.11
CA ASN A 70 -4.87 18.47 14.06
C ASN A 70 -5.89 17.56 13.35
N VAL A 71 -5.42 16.72 12.43
CA VAL A 71 -6.29 15.86 11.63
C VAL A 71 -6.81 14.69 12.48
N ASP A 72 -8.14 14.59 12.57
CA ASP A 72 -8.82 13.54 13.34
C ASP A 72 -9.08 12.26 12.54
N ILE A 73 -9.35 12.40 11.24
CA ILE A 73 -9.67 11.29 10.33
C ILE A 73 -9.09 11.55 8.94
N SER A 74 -8.86 10.48 8.18
CA SER A 74 -8.43 10.55 6.78
C SER A 74 -9.43 9.89 5.84
N LEU A 75 -9.86 10.63 4.82
CA LEU A 75 -10.78 10.16 3.78
C LEU A 75 -10.11 10.22 2.40
N ILE A 76 -10.20 9.13 1.63
CA ILE A 76 -9.80 9.00 0.24
C ILE A 76 -10.66 7.90 -0.41
N THR A 77 -10.83 7.88 -1.72
CA THR A 77 -11.33 6.70 -2.46
C THR A 77 -10.26 6.20 -3.42
N HIS A 78 -10.34 4.95 -3.81
CA HIS A 78 -9.51 4.39 -4.88
C HIS A 78 -10.41 3.79 -5.97
N PRO A 79 -10.18 4.08 -7.26
CA PRO A 79 -10.85 3.37 -8.33
C PRO A 79 -10.25 1.98 -8.53
N GLY A 80 -11.08 0.99 -8.82
CA GLY A 80 -10.63 -0.36 -9.10
C GLY A 80 -11.63 -1.11 -9.96
N ILE A 81 -11.30 -2.34 -10.35
CA ILE A 81 -12.16 -3.22 -11.16
C ILE A 81 -13.02 -4.17 -10.33
N GLY A 82 -12.85 -4.15 -9.00
CA GLY A 82 -13.70 -4.89 -8.07
C GLY A 82 -15.01 -4.14 -7.79
N PRO A 83 -16.01 -4.81 -7.20
CA PRO A 83 -17.26 -4.19 -6.80
C PRO A 83 -17.02 -3.01 -5.84
N ASP A 84 -17.97 -2.08 -5.79
CA ASP A 84 -17.95 -0.97 -4.84
C ASP A 84 -17.84 -1.50 -3.40
N ALA A 85 -16.91 -0.93 -2.64
CA ALA A 85 -16.59 -1.41 -1.30
C ALA A 85 -16.26 -0.24 -0.37
N ALA A 86 -16.88 -0.17 0.80
CA ALA A 86 -16.58 0.88 1.77
C ALA A 86 -15.35 0.53 2.64
N LEU A 87 -15.06 -0.77 2.77
CA LEU A 87 -14.02 -1.26 3.66
C LEU A 87 -13.00 -2.06 2.87
N VAL A 88 -11.93 -1.42 2.38
CA VAL A 88 -10.89 -2.09 1.59
C VAL A 88 -9.66 -2.36 2.45
N ARG A 89 -9.11 -3.59 2.36
CA ARG A 89 -7.78 -3.91 2.89
C ARG A 89 -6.75 -4.05 1.76
N THR A 90 -5.57 -3.55 2.04
CA THR A 90 -4.38 -3.69 1.20
C THR A 90 -3.32 -4.50 1.93
N ALA A 91 -2.41 -5.12 1.20
CA ALA A 91 -1.29 -5.86 1.77
C ALA A 91 -0.14 -4.91 2.17
N ALA A 92 0.60 -5.32 3.21
CA ALA A 92 1.84 -4.68 3.61
C ALA A 92 2.99 -5.19 2.73
N TYR A 93 3.89 -4.32 2.30
CA TYR A 93 5.13 -4.73 1.63
C TYR A 93 6.34 -3.92 2.10
N ILE A 94 7.52 -4.48 1.86
CA ILE A 94 8.82 -3.82 2.03
C ILE A 94 9.76 -4.28 0.92
N ALA A 95 10.44 -3.32 0.30
CA ALA A 95 11.54 -3.56 -0.63
C ALA A 95 12.87 -3.33 0.07
N PHE A 96 13.91 -4.07 -0.32
CA PHE A 96 15.27 -3.86 0.16
C PHE A 96 16.30 -4.33 -0.88
N LYS A 97 17.49 -3.73 -0.81
CA LYS A 97 18.66 -4.13 -1.59
C LYS A 97 19.57 -4.97 -0.69
N VAL A 98 20.10 -6.05 -1.24
CA VAL A 98 21.11 -6.89 -0.60
C VAL A 98 22.40 -6.80 -1.40
N GLU A 99 23.51 -6.60 -0.70
CA GLU A 99 24.86 -6.56 -1.25
C GLU A 99 25.75 -7.49 -0.43
N TYR A 100 26.52 -8.32 -1.13
CA TYR A 100 27.60 -9.10 -0.55
C TYR A 100 28.95 -8.57 -1.04
N PHE A 101 29.89 -8.44 -0.12
CA PHE A 101 31.28 -8.06 -0.39
C PHE A 101 32.20 -9.20 0.04
N GLY A 102 33.06 -9.61 -0.88
CA GLY A 102 34.02 -10.69 -0.71
C GLY A 102 35.40 -10.26 -1.15
N LYS A 103 36.15 -11.20 -1.74
CA LYS A 103 37.53 -10.99 -2.14
C LYS A 103 37.83 -11.76 -3.42
N GLU A 104 38.41 -11.06 -4.40
CA GLU A 104 38.77 -11.67 -5.67
C GLU A 104 39.95 -12.63 -5.52
N ALA A 105 39.90 -13.70 -6.31
CA ALA A 105 41.00 -14.63 -6.50
C ALA A 105 40.86 -15.30 -7.86
N HIS A 106 41.96 -15.85 -8.39
CA HIS A 106 41.90 -16.62 -9.62
C HIS A 106 41.20 -17.97 -9.35
N ALA A 107 40.04 -18.18 -9.96
CA ALA A 107 39.14 -19.29 -9.61
C ALA A 107 39.78 -20.68 -9.73
N ALA A 108 40.67 -20.88 -10.71
CA ALA A 108 41.37 -22.16 -10.91
C ALA A 108 42.73 -22.27 -10.18
N ALA A 109 43.40 -21.15 -9.89
CA ALA A 109 44.81 -21.18 -9.50
C ALA A 109 44.97 -21.10 -7.98
N ARG A 110 44.19 -20.22 -7.33
CA ARG A 110 44.24 -19.99 -5.88
C ARG A 110 42.86 -19.64 -5.30
N PRO A 111 41.82 -20.47 -5.51
CA PRO A 111 40.46 -20.17 -5.04
C PRO A 111 40.36 -19.98 -3.52
N TRP A 112 41.21 -20.63 -2.73
CA TRP A 112 41.24 -20.55 -1.26
C TRP A 112 41.63 -19.17 -0.70
N ASP A 113 42.18 -18.27 -1.53
CA ASP A 113 42.48 -16.90 -1.10
C ASP A 113 41.29 -15.93 -1.25
N GLY A 114 40.22 -16.37 -1.92
CA GLY A 114 39.04 -15.57 -2.24
C GLY A 114 37.85 -15.80 -1.29
N ILE A 115 36.90 -14.89 -1.35
CA ILE A 115 35.59 -14.97 -0.67
C ILE A 115 34.53 -14.69 -1.73
N ASN A 116 33.69 -15.68 -2.03
CA ASN A 116 32.78 -15.61 -3.16
C ASN A 116 31.42 -14.99 -2.79
N ALA A 117 31.24 -13.73 -3.13
CA ALA A 117 29.99 -12.99 -2.90
C ALA A 117 28.81 -13.56 -3.71
N LEU A 118 29.05 -14.14 -4.90
CA LEU A 118 27.99 -14.78 -5.68
C LEU A 118 27.46 -16.01 -4.95
N ASP A 119 28.35 -16.84 -4.40
CA ASP A 119 27.95 -18.04 -3.66
C ASP A 119 27.16 -17.68 -2.40
N ALA A 120 27.47 -16.55 -1.75
CA ALA A 120 26.67 -16.01 -0.65
C ALA A 120 25.25 -15.66 -1.11
N LEU A 121 25.12 -14.98 -2.25
CA LEU A 121 23.81 -14.62 -2.80
C LEU A 121 22.99 -15.86 -3.22
N ILE A 122 23.63 -16.85 -3.84
CA ILE A 122 22.97 -18.11 -4.25
C ILE A 122 22.57 -18.94 -3.03
N THR A 123 23.43 -19.04 -2.01
CA THR A 123 23.12 -19.71 -0.75
C THR A 123 21.90 -19.07 -0.06
N ALA A 124 21.85 -17.74 0.00
CA ALA A 124 20.69 -17.02 0.53
C ALA A 124 19.43 -17.28 -0.29
N TYR A 125 19.53 -17.30 -1.63
CA TYR A 125 18.41 -17.60 -2.52
C TYR A 125 17.87 -19.02 -2.32
N ASN A 126 18.75 -20.00 -2.12
CA ASN A 126 18.37 -21.36 -1.77
C ASN A 126 17.70 -21.43 -0.39
N GLY A 127 18.22 -20.70 0.59
CA GLY A 127 17.59 -20.53 1.91
C GLY A 127 16.17 -19.99 1.81
N ILE A 128 15.96 -18.95 0.99
CA ILE A 128 14.63 -18.42 0.69
C ILE A 128 13.76 -19.46 -0.03
N SER A 129 14.32 -20.23 -0.95
CA SER A 129 13.58 -21.28 -1.68
C SER A 129 12.99 -22.32 -0.74
N VAL A 130 13.78 -22.82 0.22
CA VAL A 130 13.29 -23.80 1.21
C VAL A 130 12.38 -23.16 2.25
N LEU A 131 12.61 -21.89 2.62
CA LEU A 131 11.76 -21.13 3.55
C LEU A 131 10.29 -21.06 3.10
N ARG A 132 10.03 -21.05 1.78
CA ARG A 132 8.68 -20.91 1.21
C ARG A 132 7.71 -21.99 1.68
N GLN A 133 8.18 -23.20 1.99
CA GLN A 133 7.32 -24.26 2.51
C GLN A 133 6.71 -23.90 3.87
N GLN A 134 7.37 -23.05 4.66
CA GLN A 134 6.92 -22.59 5.98
C GLN A 134 6.38 -21.14 5.94
N THR A 135 5.91 -20.67 4.78
CA THR A 135 5.19 -19.39 4.65
C THR A 135 3.68 -19.60 4.72
N GLN A 136 2.94 -18.56 5.11
CA GLN A 136 1.48 -18.62 5.16
C GLN A 136 0.86 -18.17 3.83
N GLN A 137 -0.40 -18.55 3.60
CA GLN A 137 -1.15 -18.04 2.46
C GLN A 137 -1.17 -16.49 2.47
N GLY A 138 -0.90 -15.90 1.31
CA GLY A 138 -0.78 -14.45 1.14
C GLY A 138 0.61 -13.87 1.39
N ASP A 139 1.56 -14.66 1.90
CA ASP A 139 2.97 -14.26 1.98
C ASP A 139 3.63 -14.41 0.62
N ILE A 140 4.38 -13.39 0.21
CA ILE A 140 5.06 -13.36 -1.08
C ILE A 140 6.48 -12.83 -0.87
N ILE A 141 7.46 -13.61 -1.33
CA ILE A 141 8.87 -13.20 -1.40
C ILE A 141 9.25 -13.15 -2.88
N GLN A 142 9.74 -11.99 -3.34
CA GLN A 142 10.20 -11.77 -4.72
C GLN A 142 11.66 -11.31 -4.68
N GLY A 143 12.44 -11.69 -5.69
CA GLY A 143 13.86 -11.37 -5.75
C GLY A 143 14.36 -11.27 -7.18
N GLN A 144 15.33 -10.39 -7.38
CA GLN A 144 16.06 -10.22 -8.63
C GLN A 144 17.55 -10.08 -8.32
N ILE A 145 18.39 -10.85 -9.01
CA ILE A 145 19.85 -10.64 -9.01
C ILE A 145 20.15 -9.47 -9.96
N THR A 146 20.73 -8.41 -9.41
CA THR A 146 21.09 -7.18 -10.15
C THR A 146 22.56 -7.17 -10.55
N ASN A 147 23.40 -7.89 -9.82
CA ASN A 147 24.80 -8.12 -10.15
C ASN A 147 25.17 -9.53 -9.68
N GLY A 148 25.59 -10.38 -10.63
CA GLY A 148 25.97 -11.77 -10.40
C GLY A 148 27.48 -12.01 -10.48
N GLY A 149 28.30 -10.97 -10.29
CA GLY A 149 29.75 -11.04 -10.45
C GLY A 149 30.26 -10.64 -11.85
N LEU A 150 31.55 -10.89 -12.08
CA LEU A 150 32.32 -10.48 -13.27
C LEU A 150 32.41 -11.58 -14.34
N ARG A 151 33.45 -12.43 -14.24
CA ARG A 151 33.73 -13.51 -15.21
C ARG A 151 33.96 -14.83 -14.47
N PRO A 152 33.63 -15.98 -15.08
CA PRO A 152 33.74 -17.29 -14.42
C PRO A 152 35.12 -17.68 -13.89
N ASN A 153 36.20 -17.11 -14.43
CA ASN A 153 37.57 -17.38 -14.00
C ASN A 153 38.04 -16.53 -12.81
N ILE A 154 37.17 -15.71 -12.23
CA ILE A 154 37.43 -14.82 -11.09
C ILE A 154 36.44 -15.14 -9.97
N ILE A 155 36.92 -15.35 -8.75
CA ILE A 155 36.05 -15.39 -7.56
C ILE A 155 35.41 -14.01 -7.38
N HIS A 156 34.08 -13.97 -7.33
CA HIS A 156 33.36 -12.70 -7.36
C HIS A 156 33.44 -11.97 -6.01
N ALA A 157 34.10 -10.81 -5.97
CA ALA A 157 34.15 -9.98 -4.76
C ALA A 157 32.88 -9.16 -4.50
N TYR A 158 31.95 -9.09 -5.45
CA TYR A 158 30.70 -8.36 -5.28
C TYR A 158 29.55 -9.06 -6.00
N ALA A 159 28.42 -9.15 -5.30
CA ALA A 159 27.14 -9.59 -5.87
C ALA A 159 26.00 -8.83 -5.17
N ALA A 160 24.92 -8.57 -5.89
CA ALA A 160 23.81 -7.79 -5.36
C ALA A 160 22.46 -8.18 -5.94
N GLY A 161 21.41 -8.03 -5.13
CA GLY A 161 20.03 -8.25 -5.54
C GLY A 161 19.05 -7.25 -4.94
N ARG A 162 17.84 -7.21 -5.52
CA ARG A 162 16.68 -6.48 -4.99
C ARG A 162 15.60 -7.47 -4.64
N PHE A 163 15.03 -7.29 -3.45
CA PHE A 163 14.03 -8.20 -2.91
C PHE A 163 12.84 -7.42 -2.39
N VAL A 164 11.68 -8.09 -2.41
CA VAL A 164 10.43 -7.59 -1.87
C VAL A 164 9.79 -8.68 -1.02
N VAL A 165 9.32 -8.29 0.16
CA VAL A 165 8.52 -9.14 1.05
C VAL A 165 7.15 -8.49 1.20
N ARG A 166 6.09 -9.26 0.94
CA ARG A 166 4.69 -8.84 1.07
C ARG A 166 3.94 -9.83 1.94
N SER A 167 3.03 -9.32 2.77
CA SER A 167 2.11 -10.13 3.56
C SER A 167 0.79 -9.38 3.79
N SER A 168 -0.24 -10.09 4.23
CA SER A 168 -1.58 -9.53 4.46
C SER A 168 -1.61 -8.50 5.60
N THR A 169 -0.66 -8.56 6.54
CA THR A 169 -0.54 -7.58 7.64
C THR A 169 0.91 -7.14 7.84
N ARG A 170 1.12 -5.95 8.40
CA ARG A 170 2.47 -5.44 8.70
C ARG A 170 3.18 -6.28 9.75
N ALA A 171 2.45 -6.82 10.72
CA ALA A 171 2.99 -7.73 11.74
C ALA A 171 3.50 -9.03 11.10
N ARG A 172 2.69 -9.64 10.23
CA ARG A 172 3.11 -10.84 9.48
C ARG A 172 4.26 -10.54 8.53
N ARG A 173 4.24 -9.39 7.83
CA ARG A 173 5.36 -8.93 7.00
C ARG A 173 6.64 -8.82 7.82
N GLN A 174 6.59 -8.25 9.02
CA GLN A 174 7.76 -8.10 9.88
C GLN A 174 8.32 -9.46 10.33
N ALA A 175 7.45 -10.39 10.73
CA ALA A 175 7.85 -11.75 11.11
C ALA A 175 8.51 -12.50 9.94
N LEU A 176 7.94 -12.37 8.73
CA LEU A 176 8.50 -12.96 7.52
C LEU A 176 9.84 -12.30 7.14
N LEU A 177 9.93 -10.98 7.21
CA LEU A 177 11.15 -10.23 6.90
C LEU A 177 12.33 -10.68 7.77
N LYS A 178 12.11 -10.90 9.07
CA LYS A 178 13.14 -11.41 9.98
C LYS A 178 13.69 -12.76 9.52
N ARG A 179 12.82 -13.67 9.07
CA ARG A 179 13.22 -15.00 8.56
C ARG A 179 13.95 -14.89 7.23
N VAL A 180 13.53 -13.98 6.36
CA VAL A 180 14.20 -13.68 5.09
C VAL A 180 15.59 -13.08 5.32
N HIS A 181 15.72 -12.13 6.24
CA HIS A 181 17.02 -11.56 6.63
C HIS A 181 17.96 -12.63 7.20
N ALA A 182 17.45 -13.56 8.02
CA ALA A 182 18.23 -14.67 8.53
C ALA A 182 18.79 -15.58 7.40
N CYS A 183 18.09 -15.73 6.27
CA CYS A 183 18.64 -16.44 5.11
C CYS A 183 19.87 -15.72 4.52
N PHE A 184 19.84 -14.38 4.47
CA PHE A 184 20.98 -13.59 4.01
C PHE A 184 22.14 -13.62 5.02
N GLU A 185 21.86 -13.41 6.30
CA GLU A 185 22.86 -13.45 7.37
C GLU A 185 23.54 -14.83 7.47
N GLY A 186 22.77 -15.91 7.34
CA GLY A 186 23.29 -17.27 7.32
C GLY A 186 24.23 -17.54 6.14
N ALA A 187 23.92 -17.00 4.96
CA ALA A 187 24.77 -17.14 3.79
C ALA A 187 26.05 -16.30 3.86
N ALA A 188 25.98 -15.10 4.45
CA ALA A 188 27.15 -14.29 4.79
C ALA A 188 28.11 -15.09 5.69
N THR A 189 27.56 -15.68 6.75
CA THR A 189 28.30 -16.51 7.71
C THR A 189 28.93 -17.74 7.05
N ALA A 190 28.18 -18.45 6.20
CA ALA A 190 28.66 -19.68 5.56
C ALA A 190 29.81 -19.44 4.57
N THR A 191 29.88 -18.26 3.97
CA THR A 191 30.86 -17.93 2.92
C THR A 191 31.99 -17.02 3.38
N GLY A 192 31.82 -16.36 4.53
CA GLY A 192 32.73 -15.30 5.01
C GLY A 192 32.55 -13.96 4.31
N ALA A 193 31.51 -13.79 3.47
CA ALA A 193 31.21 -12.52 2.82
C ALA A 193 30.60 -11.52 3.82
N GLU A 194 30.94 -10.24 3.65
CA GLU A 194 30.27 -9.15 4.36
C GLU A 194 28.90 -8.87 3.72
N LEU A 195 27.86 -8.78 4.54
CA LEU A 195 26.49 -8.51 4.12
C LEU A 195 26.11 -7.06 4.43
N LYS A 196 25.54 -6.38 3.44
CA LYS A 196 24.84 -5.10 3.62
C LYS A 196 23.42 -5.20 3.10
N ILE A 197 22.46 -4.93 3.98
CA ILE A 197 21.04 -4.78 3.62
C ILE A 197 20.69 -3.29 3.69
N THR A 198 20.14 -2.75 2.60
CA THR A 198 19.65 -1.37 2.54
C THR A 198 18.14 -1.40 2.33
N GLU A 199 17.38 -0.93 3.31
CA GLU A 199 15.93 -0.83 3.20
C GLU A 199 15.51 0.17 2.11
N GLY A 200 14.44 -0.17 1.40
CA GLY A 200 13.81 0.64 0.38
C GLY A 200 12.41 1.10 0.80
N GLY A 201 11.53 1.31 -0.18
CA GLY A 201 10.14 1.70 0.08
C GLY A 201 9.35 0.60 0.81
N SER A 202 8.50 1.01 1.74
CA SER A 202 7.61 0.11 2.49
C SER A 202 6.23 0.74 2.69
N TYR A 203 5.16 -0.02 2.44
CA TYR A 203 3.79 0.36 2.79
C TYR A 203 3.21 -0.65 3.78
N ASP A 204 2.48 -0.15 4.77
CA ASP A 204 1.73 -0.99 5.70
C ASP A 204 0.37 -1.40 5.12
N ASP A 205 -0.27 -2.42 5.69
CA ASP A 205 -1.62 -2.81 5.29
C ASP A 205 -2.66 -1.78 5.74
N HIS A 206 -3.68 -1.56 4.91
CA HIS A 206 -4.75 -0.65 5.29
C HIS A 206 -5.72 -1.32 6.27
N GLN A 207 -5.97 -0.62 7.37
CA GLN A 207 -6.92 -0.99 8.43
C GLN A 207 -8.11 -0.02 8.40
N PRO A 208 -9.16 -0.30 7.60
CA PRO A 208 -10.26 0.63 7.42
C PRO A 208 -11.11 0.75 8.70
N SER A 209 -11.49 1.98 9.08
CA SER A 209 -12.47 2.19 10.15
C SER A 209 -13.86 1.71 9.71
N ARG A 210 -14.46 0.83 10.52
CA ARG A 210 -15.79 0.27 10.24
C ARG A 210 -16.86 1.34 10.47
N ALA A 211 -16.69 2.18 11.49
CA ALA A 211 -17.54 3.33 11.76
C ALA A 211 -17.62 4.28 10.56
N LEU A 212 -16.46 4.73 10.06
CA LEU A 212 -16.40 5.62 8.88
C LEU A 212 -16.94 4.94 7.63
N GLY A 213 -16.56 3.68 7.38
CA GLY A 213 -17.04 2.92 6.23
C GLY A 213 -18.55 2.68 6.25
N ARG A 214 -19.17 2.55 7.44
CA ARG A 214 -20.62 2.47 7.60
C ARG A 214 -21.32 3.76 7.15
N SER A 215 -20.79 4.91 7.54
CA SER A 215 -21.32 6.21 7.08
C SER A 215 -21.15 6.36 5.57
N TYR A 216 -19.96 6.07 5.03
CA TYR A 216 -19.70 6.11 3.59
C TYR A 216 -20.66 5.22 2.80
N ARG A 217 -20.81 3.96 3.22
CA ARG A 217 -21.75 3.00 2.62
C ARG A 217 -23.17 3.53 2.60
N HIS A 218 -23.63 4.09 3.71
CA HIS A 218 -24.98 4.62 3.82
C HIS A 218 -25.24 5.68 2.74
N PHE A 219 -24.36 6.67 2.62
CA PHE A 219 -24.54 7.75 1.65
C PHE A 219 -24.28 7.31 0.22
N PHE A 220 -23.27 6.48 -0.03
CA PHE A 220 -23.00 5.93 -1.35
C PHE A 220 -24.20 5.16 -1.90
N ASN A 221 -24.86 4.36 -1.07
CA ASN A 221 -26.05 3.61 -1.48
C ASN A 221 -27.27 4.51 -1.68
N ARG A 222 -27.43 5.59 -0.89
CA ARG A 222 -28.48 6.60 -1.15
C ARG A 222 -28.30 7.37 -2.46
N LEU A 223 -27.07 7.39 -2.98
CA LEU A 223 -26.73 8.01 -4.27
C LEU A 223 -26.85 7.01 -5.44
N GLY A 224 -27.49 5.85 -5.23
CA GLY A 224 -27.71 4.83 -6.25
C GLY A 224 -26.63 3.75 -6.33
N GLY A 225 -25.73 3.67 -5.33
CA GLY A 225 -24.78 2.57 -5.18
C GLY A 225 -25.40 1.34 -4.52
N ASN A 226 -24.65 0.23 -4.50
CA ASN A 226 -25.08 -1.03 -3.90
C ASN A 226 -23.95 -1.75 -3.14
N ILE A 227 -23.29 -1.03 -2.24
CA ILE A 227 -22.27 -1.60 -1.36
C ILE A 227 -22.96 -2.51 -0.34
N SER A 228 -22.49 -3.76 -0.27
CA SER A 228 -23.00 -4.80 0.64
C SER A 228 -22.76 -4.49 2.12
N ARG A 229 -23.36 -5.27 3.02
CA ARG A 229 -23.17 -5.15 4.47
C ARG A 229 -21.69 -5.29 4.86
N ALA A 230 -21.30 -4.70 5.99
CA ALA A 230 -19.90 -4.52 6.38
C ALA A 230 -19.07 -5.81 6.46
N ASP A 231 -19.67 -6.90 6.92
CA ASP A 231 -19.06 -8.22 7.01
C ASP A 231 -18.75 -8.81 5.63
N VAL A 232 -19.66 -8.64 4.66
CA VAL A 232 -19.49 -9.13 3.29
C VAL A 232 -18.54 -8.23 2.49
N ASP A 233 -18.76 -6.92 2.54
CA ASP A 233 -17.95 -5.88 1.90
C ASP A 233 -16.46 -6.06 2.23
N PHE A 234 -16.13 -6.18 3.52
CA PHE A 234 -14.76 -6.34 3.99
C PHE A 234 -14.06 -7.61 3.49
N LEU A 235 -14.81 -8.72 3.32
CA LEU A 235 -14.24 -9.97 2.83
C LEU A 235 -13.96 -9.92 1.32
N GLN A 236 -14.85 -9.30 0.55
CA GLN A 236 -14.76 -9.22 -0.91
C GLN A 236 -13.70 -8.23 -1.39
N SER A 237 -13.37 -7.24 -0.57
CA SER A 237 -12.51 -6.11 -0.93
C SER A 237 -11.04 -6.28 -0.53
N SER A 238 -10.65 -7.46 -0.02
CA SER A 238 -9.27 -7.74 0.36
C SER A 238 -8.40 -7.87 -0.89
N THR A 239 -7.44 -6.96 -1.06
CA THR A 239 -6.53 -6.97 -2.21
C THR A 239 -5.09 -7.26 -1.78
N GLN A 240 -4.32 -7.88 -2.67
CA GLN A 240 -2.87 -7.99 -2.51
C GLN A 240 -2.13 -6.73 -2.99
N ALA A 241 -2.84 -5.66 -3.37
CA ALA A 241 -2.25 -4.37 -3.70
C ALA A 241 -1.70 -3.68 -2.44
N SER A 242 -0.88 -2.64 -2.60
CA SER A 242 -0.35 -1.86 -1.48
C SER A 242 -0.52 -0.38 -1.74
N SER A 243 -0.77 0.39 -0.69
CA SER A 243 -0.91 1.84 -0.78
C SER A 243 -0.35 2.52 0.46
N ASP A 244 0.24 3.70 0.29
CA ASP A 244 0.71 4.54 1.40
C ASP A 244 -0.43 5.01 2.33
N GLN A 245 -1.70 4.80 1.93
CA GLN A 245 -2.86 4.96 2.79
C GLN A 245 -2.87 3.97 3.97
N GLY A 246 -2.21 2.81 3.84
CA GLY A 246 -2.07 1.88 4.97
C GLY A 246 -1.31 2.50 6.13
N ASN A 247 -0.23 3.23 5.85
CA ASN A 247 0.52 3.96 6.87
C ASN A 247 -0.33 5.04 7.56
N ILE A 248 -1.23 5.70 6.82
CA ILE A 248 -2.16 6.67 7.41
C ILE A 248 -3.15 5.97 8.35
N SER A 249 -3.64 4.77 8.02
CA SER A 249 -4.57 4.03 8.91
C SER A 249 -3.96 3.62 10.25
N TYR A 250 -2.63 3.55 10.33
CA TYR A 250 -1.91 3.35 11.59
C TYR A 250 -1.60 4.65 12.35
N ALA A 251 -1.85 5.81 11.74
CA ALA A 251 -1.66 7.12 12.36
C ALA A 251 -2.97 7.77 12.81
N MET A 252 -4.08 7.47 12.14
CA MET A 252 -5.42 7.99 12.45
C MET A 252 -6.51 7.10 11.82
N PRO A 253 -7.76 7.15 12.30
CA PRO A 253 -8.88 6.49 11.63
C PRO A 253 -8.97 6.90 10.15
N SER A 254 -9.05 5.92 9.25
CA SER A 254 -9.15 6.20 7.82
C SER A 254 -10.02 5.22 7.06
N ILE A 255 -10.49 5.65 5.89
CA ILE A 255 -11.07 4.77 4.87
C ILE A 255 -10.46 5.07 3.51
N SER A 256 -10.47 4.03 2.66
CA SER A 256 -10.08 4.09 1.25
C SER A 256 -11.06 3.26 0.42
N PRO A 257 -12.34 3.66 0.33
CA PRO A 257 -13.34 2.87 -0.38
C PRO A 257 -12.95 2.63 -1.83
N ASN A 258 -13.29 1.43 -2.33
CA ASN A 258 -13.20 1.12 -3.75
C ASN A 258 -14.42 1.69 -4.46
N ILE A 259 -14.19 2.39 -5.57
CA ILE A 259 -15.24 2.72 -6.54
C ILE A 259 -14.99 1.88 -7.80
N TRP A 260 -16.03 1.18 -8.26
CA TRP A 260 -15.91 0.25 -9.37
C TRP A 260 -15.89 1.02 -10.69
N ILE A 261 -14.77 0.92 -11.40
CA ILE A 261 -14.60 1.42 -12.76
C ILE A 261 -14.74 0.25 -13.72
N ARG A 262 -15.70 0.35 -14.63
CA ARG A 262 -15.89 -0.60 -15.72
C ARG A 262 -14.81 -0.41 -16.77
N SER A 263 -13.80 -1.28 -16.70
CA SER A 263 -12.86 -1.46 -17.80
C SER A 263 -13.34 -2.68 -18.57
N GLU A 264 -14.26 -2.49 -19.52
CA GLU A 264 -14.94 -3.59 -20.21
C GLU A 264 -14.71 -3.49 -21.73
N ASP A 265 -14.77 -4.63 -22.43
CA ASP A 265 -14.84 -4.65 -23.88
C ASP A 265 -16.26 -4.30 -24.38
N LYS A 266 -16.44 -4.29 -25.71
CA LYS A 266 -17.73 -3.99 -26.35
C LYS A 266 -18.86 -4.97 -25.98
N ASP A 267 -18.51 -6.16 -25.48
CA ASP A 267 -19.42 -7.24 -25.14
C ASP A 267 -19.67 -7.28 -23.61
N GLY A 268 -19.12 -6.32 -22.85
CA GLY A 268 -19.28 -6.19 -21.40
C GLY A 268 -18.34 -7.08 -20.58
N ASN A 269 -17.31 -7.66 -21.20
CA ASN A 269 -16.34 -8.48 -20.47
C ASN A 269 -15.29 -7.59 -19.81
N GLN A 270 -15.06 -7.81 -18.51
CA GLN A 270 -14.06 -7.09 -17.73
C GLN A 270 -12.64 -7.34 -18.29
N LEU A 271 -11.98 -6.25 -18.71
CA LEU A 271 -10.60 -6.15 -19.15
C LEU A 271 -9.64 -5.89 -17.97
N GLY A 272 -8.40 -5.52 -18.28
CA GLY A 272 -7.32 -5.29 -17.33
C GLY A 272 -7.65 -4.30 -16.21
N GLY A 273 -7.16 -4.62 -15.01
CA GLY A 273 -7.26 -3.76 -13.83
C GLY A 273 -6.25 -2.62 -13.81
N PRO A 274 -6.07 -1.97 -12.65
CA PRO A 274 -5.03 -0.96 -12.48
C PRO A 274 -3.67 -1.41 -13.05
N HIS A 275 -2.93 -0.44 -13.59
CA HIS A 275 -1.63 -0.59 -14.26
C HIS A 275 -1.71 -1.23 -15.65
N THR A 276 -2.88 -1.19 -16.30
CA THR A 276 -3.05 -1.64 -17.68
C THR A 276 -3.51 -0.51 -18.61
N PRO A 277 -3.23 -0.58 -19.93
CA PRO A 277 -3.74 0.38 -20.91
C PRO A 277 -5.28 0.44 -20.95
N ASP A 278 -5.95 -0.67 -20.67
CA ASP A 278 -7.42 -0.73 -20.68
C ASP A 278 -8.02 0.05 -19.50
N PHE A 279 -7.36 0.03 -18.34
CA PHE A 279 -7.79 0.82 -17.19
C PHE A 279 -7.51 2.32 -17.37
N GLU A 280 -6.42 2.70 -18.08
CA GLU A 280 -6.19 4.11 -18.45
C GLU A 280 -7.35 4.65 -19.29
N LYS A 281 -7.80 3.88 -20.30
CA LYS A 281 -8.94 4.25 -21.14
C LYS A 281 -10.25 4.26 -20.37
N ALA A 282 -10.44 3.34 -19.44
CA ALA A 282 -11.62 3.28 -18.59
C ALA A 282 -11.68 4.48 -17.62
N ALA A 283 -10.55 4.87 -17.04
CA ALA A 283 -10.46 5.94 -16.07
C ALA A 283 -10.77 7.35 -16.64
N ARG A 284 -10.90 7.50 -17.96
CA ARG A 284 -11.26 8.75 -18.63
C ARG A 284 -12.71 8.81 -19.12
N THR A 285 -13.51 7.75 -18.95
CA THR A 285 -14.90 7.74 -19.42
C THR A 285 -15.80 8.63 -18.56
N GLU A 286 -16.92 9.09 -19.13
CA GLU A 286 -17.92 9.86 -18.39
C GLU A 286 -18.52 9.05 -17.24
N GLU A 287 -18.81 7.76 -17.47
CA GLU A 287 -19.26 6.83 -16.43
C GLU A 287 -18.28 6.74 -15.25
N ALA A 288 -16.97 6.70 -15.52
CA ALA A 288 -15.96 6.68 -14.46
C ALA A 288 -15.93 8.00 -13.66
N HIS A 289 -16.16 9.13 -14.32
CA HIS A 289 -16.26 10.44 -13.65
C HIS A 289 -17.56 10.56 -12.84
N ASP A 290 -18.68 10.05 -13.33
CA ASP A 290 -19.93 9.99 -12.58
C ASP A 290 -19.79 9.15 -11.32
N MET A 291 -19.10 8.01 -11.43
CA MET A 291 -18.76 7.17 -10.29
C MET A 291 -17.83 7.89 -9.30
N ALA A 292 -16.81 8.60 -9.79
CA ALA A 292 -15.95 9.44 -8.95
C ALA A 292 -16.74 10.54 -8.23
N MET A 293 -17.69 11.19 -8.91
CA MET A 293 -18.57 12.19 -8.31
C MET A 293 -19.50 11.59 -7.25
N ARG A 294 -20.01 10.36 -7.45
CA ARG A 294 -20.76 9.64 -6.41
C ARG A 294 -19.88 9.37 -5.19
N GLY A 295 -18.66 8.87 -5.40
CA GLY A 295 -17.67 8.68 -4.35
C GLY A 295 -17.36 9.98 -3.58
N GLY A 296 -17.17 11.09 -4.29
CA GLY A 296 -16.91 12.41 -3.70
C GLY A 296 -18.06 12.92 -2.85
N LYS A 297 -19.30 12.78 -3.33
CA LYS A 297 -20.50 13.12 -2.55
C LYS A 297 -20.63 12.26 -1.29
N ALA A 298 -20.33 10.96 -1.39
CA ALA A 298 -20.34 10.05 -0.24
C ALA A 298 -19.24 10.42 0.77
N LEU A 299 -18.02 10.72 0.33
CA LEU A 299 -16.96 11.25 1.20
C LEU A 299 -17.37 12.54 1.90
N ALA A 300 -17.99 13.48 1.16
CA ALA A 300 -18.45 14.74 1.73
C ALA A 300 -19.50 14.52 2.82
N ALA A 301 -20.46 13.65 2.56
CA ALA A 301 -21.51 13.30 3.51
C ALA A 301 -20.94 12.59 4.75
N THR A 302 -19.96 11.70 4.58
CA THR A 302 -19.24 11.07 5.71
C THR A 302 -18.47 12.10 6.55
N ALA A 303 -17.80 13.07 5.91
CA ALA A 303 -17.13 14.14 6.63
C ALA A 303 -18.12 15.00 7.43
N LEU A 304 -19.28 15.33 6.85
CA LEU A 304 -20.34 16.07 7.52
C LEU A 304 -20.95 15.27 8.68
N ASP A 305 -21.14 13.96 8.50
CA ASP A 305 -21.57 13.05 9.56
C ASP A 305 -20.59 13.13 10.74
N VAL A 306 -19.29 13.04 10.50
CA VAL A 306 -18.27 13.13 11.55
C VAL A 306 -18.28 14.49 12.26
N LEU A 307 -18.50 15.58 11.52
CA LEU A 307 -18.58 16.93 12.09
C LEU A 307 -19.84 17.16 12.94
N THR A 308 -20.95 16.50 12.60
CA THR A 308 -22.26 16.75 13.22
C THR A 308 -22.68 15.69 14.23
N ARG A 309 -21.98 14.55 14.26
CA ARG A 309 -22.29 13.39 15.09
C ARG A 309 -21.07 12.96 15.91
N PRO A 310 -20.89 13.55 17.11
CA PRO A 310 -19.74 13.28 17.97
C PRO A 310 -19.56 11.79 18.31
N GLU A 311 -20.66 11.02 18.35
CA GLU A 311 -20.64 9.58 18.61
C GLU A 311 -19.92 8.79 17.51
N LEU A 312 -20.02 9.23 16.24
CA LEU A 312 -19.35 8.57 15.12
C LEU A 312 -17.84 8.75 15.21
N LEU A 313 -17.38 9.95 15.55
CA LEU A 313 -15.95 10.22 15.75
C LEU A 313 -15.40 9.45 16.96
N ALA A 314 -16.17 9.40 18.06
CA ALA A 314 -15.79 8.65 19.25
C ALA A 314 -15.66 7.15 18.95
N GLU A 315 -16.58 6.58 18.16
CA GLU A 315 -16.51 5.18 17.72
C GLU A 315 -15.27 4.93 16.84
N ALA A 316 -15.02 5.77 15.84
CA ALA A 316 -13.85 5.64 14.97
C ALA A 316 -12.52 5.74 15.75
N ARG A 317 -12.44 6.65 16.74
CA ARG A 317 -11.26 6.77 17.62
C ARG A 317 -11.10 5.53 18.51
N LYS A 318 -12.19 4.96 19.03
CA LYS A 318 -12.14 3.74 19.82
C LYS A 318 -11.62 2.56 18.99
N GLU A 319 -12.15 2.37 17.77
CA GLU A 319 -11.66 1.35 16.83
C GLU A 319 -10.15 1.48 16.59
N PHE A 320 -9.67 2.72 16.41
CA PHE A 320 -8.26 3.00 16.19
C PHE A 320 -7.38 2.72 17.42
N GLU A 321 -7.83 3.06 18.63
CA GLU A 321 -7.07 2.74 19.85
C GLU A 321 -7.01 1.22 20.12
N ASP A 322 -8.08 0.48 19.80
CA ASP A 322 -8.08 -0.98 19.88
C ASP A 322 -7.11 -1.58 18.86
N LEU A 323 -7.09 -1.08 17.61
CA LEU A 323 -6.09 -1.46 16.61
C LEU A 323 -4.64 -1.21 17.11
N LYS A 324 -4.37 -0.05 17.73
CA LYS A 324 -3.03 0.26 18.27
C LYS A 324 -2.61 -0.72 19.37
N ARG A 325 -3.55 -1.14 20.23
CA ARG A 325 -3.29 -2.13 21.28
C ARG A 325 -2.98 -3.50 20.69
N GLU A 326 -3.75 -3.93 19.69
CA GLU A 326 -3.53 -5.19 18.98
C GLU A 326 -2.18 -5.20 18.26
N ASP A 327 -1.86 -4.11 17.55
CA ASP A 327 -0.59 -3.97 16.86
C ASP A 327 0.59 -3.98 17.85
N ALA A 328 0.50 -3.25 18.96
CA ALA A 328 1.55 -3.25 19.99
C ALA A 328 1.79 -4.66 20.56
N ARG A 329 0.72 -5.45 20.80
CA ARG A 329 0.84 -6.85 21.23
C ARG A 329 1.51 -7.73 20.18
N SER A 330 1.20 -7.52 18.90
CA SER A 330 1.77 -8.29 17.80
C SER A 330 3.28 -8.07 17.56
N ARG A 331 3.85 -6.97 18.10
CA ARG A 331 5.27 -6.65 17.97
C ARG A 331 6.15 -7.23 19.08
N ILE A 332 5.54 -7.67 20.19
CA ILE A 332 6.24 -8.23 21.36
C ILE A 332 6.42 -9.75 21.22
N ASN A 333 5.56 -10.39 20.41
CA ASN A 333 5.59 -11.82 20.10
C ASN A 333 6.32 -12.09 18.77
#